data_AF-A0A954RFC6-F1
#
_entry.id   AF-A0A954RFC6-F1
#
_cell.length_a   1.000
_cell.length_b   1.000
_cell.length_c   1.000
_cell.angle_alpha   90.00
_cell.angle_beta   90.00
_cell.angle_gamma   90.00
#
_symmetry.space_group_name_H-M   'P 1'
#
loop_
_entity.id
_entity.type
_entity.pdbx_description
1 polymer ?
#
loop_
_entity_poly.entity_id
_entity_poly.type
_entity_poly.pdbx_seq_one_letter_code
_entity_poly.pdbx_strand_id
1 'polypeptide(L)'
;MTDSERLLNLSDEELEALADSKLAPSAQARLDDLLARNAENQLAKNERAELDRLLGQVDQLTLLKTRAMYTLRQQAGATGT
;
A
#
# COMPACT_ATOMS: atom_id res chain seq x y z
N MET A 1 3.63 3.27 -19.29
CA MET A 1 2.50 3.37 -18.34
C MET A 1 1.46 4.25 -19.00
N THR A 2 0.26 3.71 -19.23
CA THR A 2 -0.86 4.44 -19.86
C THR A 2 -1.53 5.35 -18.83
N ASP A 3 -2.19 6.43 -19.28
CA ASP A 3 -2.99 7.32 -18.43
C ASP A 3 -4.06 6.60 -17.58
N SER A 4 -4.41 5.37 -17.95
CA SER A 4 -5.40 4.52 -17.27
C SER A 4 -5.10 4.18 -15.81
N GLU A 5 -3.86 4.38 -15.34
CA GLU A 5 -3.47 4.10 -13.95
C GLU A 5 -3.47 5.36 -13.05
N ARG A 6 -3.80 6.54 -13.62
CA ARG A 6 -3.82 7.81 -12.89
C ARG A 6 -5.10 7.95 -12.08
N LEU A 7 -4.95 8.49 -10.87
CA LEU A 7 -6.06 8.74 -9.96
C LEU A 7 -6.65 10.14 -10.23
N LEU A 8 -7.27 10.31 -11.40
CA LEU A 8 -7.63 11.62 -11.99
C LEU A 8 -8.70 12.44 -11.23
N ASN A 9 -9.35 11.86 -10.23
CA ASN A 9 -10.46 12.51 -9.49
C ASN A 9 -10.09 12.89 -8.05
N LEU A 10 -8.79 12.96 -7.74
CA LEU A 10 -8.31 13.27 -6.40
C LEU A 10 -7.52 14.58 -6.41
N SER A 11 -7.67 15.37 -5.34
CA SER A 11 -6.83 16.54 -5.08
C SER A 11 -5.40 16.13 -4.72
N ASP A 12 -4.47 17.09 -4.78
CA ASP A 12 -3.09 16.85 -4.36
C ASP A 12 -3.03 16.39 -2.89
N GLU A 13 -3.83 16.99 -2.00
CA GLU A 13 -3.93 16.61 -0.57
C GLU A 13 -4.44 15.17 -0.41
N GLU A 14 -5.43 14.75 -1.20
CA GLU A 14 -5.96 13.38 -1.17
C GLU A 14 -4.93 12.37 -1.68
N LEU A 15 -4.17 12.74 -2.72
CA LEU A 15 -3.10 11.89 -3.25
C LEU A 15 -1.92 11.78 -2.28
N GLU A 16 -1.57 12.86 -1.58
CA GLU A 16 -0.55 12.83 -0.52
C GLU A 16 -0.98 11.91 0.62
N ALA A 17 -2.23 12.03 1.08
CA ALA A 17 -2.78 11.13 2.10
C ALA A 17 -2.76 9.65 1.66
N LEU A 18 -3.01 9.37 0.38
CA LEU A 18 -2.90 8.02 -0.17
C LEU A 18 -1.45 7.54 -0.28
N ALA A 19 -0.52 8.41 -0.67
CA ALA A 19 0.91 8.10 -0.72
C ALA A 19 1.48 7.75 0.67
N ASP A 20 0.94 8.37 1.72
CA ASP A 20 1.35 8.14 3.10
C ASP A 20 0.56 7.05 3.82
N SER A 21 -0.46 6.46 3.18
CA SER A 21 -1.31 5.42 3.75
C SER A 21 -0.51 4.25 4.34
N LYS A 22 -0.95 3.66 5.44
CA LYS A 22 -0.27 2.50 6.07
C LYS A 22 -1.30 1.50 6.53
N LEU A 23 -0.87 0.27 6.78
CA LEU A 23 -1.68 -0.66 7.56
C LEU A 23 -2.00 -0.01 8.91
N ALA A 24 -3.20 -0.30 9.42
CA ALA A 24 -3.56 0.09 10.77
C ALA A 24 -2.53 -0.49 11.77
N PRO A 25 -2.21 0.21 12.87
CA PRO A 25 -1.17 -0.24 13.81
C PRO A 25 -1.36 -1.67 14.32
N SER A 26 -2.61 -2.08 14.58
CA SER A 26 -2.95 -3.44 14.99
C SER A 26 -2.68 -4.49 13.89
N ALA A 27 -2.97 -4.16 12.63
CA ALA A 27 -2.70 -5.04 11.50
C ALA A 27 -1.20 -5.15 11.22
N GLN A 28 -0.45 -4.05 11.34
CA GLN A 28 1.01 -4.07 11.20
C GLN A 28 1.65 -4.91 12.31
N ALA A 29 1.27 -4.70 13.58
CA ALA A 29 1.79 -5.49 14.70
C ALA A 29 1.48 -6.99 14.54
N ARG A 30 0.30 -7.33 14.01
CA ARG A 30 -0.08 -8.72 13.71
C ARG A 30 0.74 -9.31 12.57
N LEU A 31 0.99 -8.54 11.51
CA LEU A 31 1.86 -8.94 10.41
C LEU A 31 3.28 -9.21 10.91
N ASP A 32 3.83 -8.34 11.76
CA ASP A 32 5.18 -8.48 12.32
C ASP A 32 5.31 -9.77 13.17
N ASP A 33 4.32 -10.06 14.04
CA ASP A 33 4.26 -11.32 14.82
C ASP A 33 4.22 -12.55 13.91
N LEU A 34 3.35 -12.55 12.91
CA LEU A 34 3.21 -13.68 11.98
C LEU A 34 4.48 -13.89 11.16
N LEU A 35 5.17 -12.84 10.73
CA LEU A 35 6.45 -12.93 10.02
C LEU A 35 7.54 -13.54 10.90
N ALA A 36 7.65 -13.10 12.16
CA ALA A 36 8.61 -13.66 13.11
C ALA A 36 8.39 -15.16 13.32
N ARG A 37 7.13 -15.57 13.53
CA ARG A 37 6.76 -16.99 13.72
C ARG A 37 6.83 -17.81 12.44
N ASN A 38 6.65 -17.19 11.26
CA ASN A 38 6.85 -17.84 9.96
C ASN A 38 8.31 -18.22 9.75
N ALA A 39 9.25 -17.35 10.12
CA ALA A 39 10.69 -17.62 10.03
C ALA A 39 11.10 -18.86 10.86
N GLU A 40 10.41 -19.11 11.97
CA GLU A 40 10.59 -20.30 12.81
C GLU A 40 9.78 -21.52 12.34
N ASN A 41 9.05 -21.42 11.22
CA ASN A 41 8.14 -22.44 10.67
C ASN A 41 6.99 -22.84 11.63
N GLN A 42 6.62 -21.97 12.57
CA GLN A 42 5.66 -22.26 13.65
C GLN A 42 4.21 -21.87 13.32
N LEU A 43 3.92 -21.41 12.10
CA LEU A 43 2.57 -20.98 11.75
C LEU A 43 1.64 -22.15 11.43
N ALA A 44 0.50 -22.17 12.10
CA ALA A 44 -0.63 -23.02 11.74
C ALA A 44 -1.26 -22.58 10.40
N LYS A 45 -2.07 -23.44 9.79
CA LYS A 45 -2.65 -23.19 8.45
C LYS A 45 -3.50 -21.92 8.39
N ASN A 46 -4.30 -21.65 9.42
CA ASN A 46 -5.10 -20.42 9.54
C ASN A 46 -4.22 -19.17 9.65
N GLU A 47 -3.13 -19.26 10.39
CA GLU A 47 -2.19 -18.14 10.57
C GLU A 47 -1.39 -17.86 9.28
N ARG A 48 -1.09 -18.90 8.49
CA ARG A 48 -0.50 -18.72 7.15
C ARG A 48 -1.46 -18.00 6.21
N ALA A 49 -2.73 -18.38 6.21
CA ALA A 49 -3.74 -17.68 5.40
C ALA A 49 -3.95 -16.22 5.87
N GLU A 50 -3.85 -15.96 7.17
CA GLU A 50 -3.87 -14.60 7.72
C GLU A 50 -2.65 -13.79 7.27
N LEU A 51 -1.45 -14.38 7.33
CA LEU A 51 -0.21 -13.77 6.84
C LEU A 51 -0.30 -13.43 5.35
N ASP A 52 -0.73 -14.37 4.51
CA ASP A 52 -0.90 -14.17 3.07
C ASP A 52 -1.86 -13.00 2.78
N ARG A 53 -2.96 -12.90 3.54
CA ARG A 53 -3.91 -11.80 3.41
C ARG A 53 -3.27 -10.45 3.78
N LEU A 54 -2.54 -10.38 4.89
CA LEU A 54 -1.89 -9.14 5.33
C LEU A 54 -0.80 -8.70 4.35
N LEU A 55 -0.02 -9.62 3.81
CA LEU A 55 0.95 -9.34 2.75
C LEU A 55 0.26 -8.81 1.49
N GLY A 56 -0.85 -9.41 1.07
CA GLY A 56 -1.65 -8.90 -0.05
C GLY A 56 -2.17 -7.47 0.17
N GLN A 57 -2.49 -7.09 1.42
CA GLN A 57 -2.85 -5.71 1.74
C GLN A 57 -1.65 -4.76 1.64
N VAL A 58 -0.46 -5.17 2.05
CA VAL A 58 0.78 -4.39 1.88
C VAL A 58 1.09 -4.17 0.40
N ASP A 59 0.93 -5.19 -0.44
CA ASP A 59 1.14 -5.07 -1.89
C ASP A 59 0.16 -4.09 -2.51
N GLN A 60 -1.12 -4.17 -2.14
CA GLN A 60 -2.16 -3.23 -2.58
C GLN A 60 -1.84 -1.79 -2.17
N LEU A 61 -1.41 -1.58 -0.91
CA LEU A 61 -0.99 -0.26 -0.44
C LEU A 61 0.22 0.24 -1.23
N THR A 62 1.21 -0.61 -1.48
CA THR A 62 2.41 -0.24 -2.26
C THR A 62 2.04 0.21 -3.67
N LEU A 63 1.15 -0.52 -4.34
CA LEU A 63 0.64 -0.15 -5.66
C LEU A 63 -0.12 1.19 -5.62
N LEU A 64 -1.01 1.36 -4.64
CA LEU A 64 -1.82 2.57 -4.48
C LEU A 64 -0.93 3.80 -4.25
N LYS A 65 0.07 3.69 -3.37
CA LYS A 65 1.06 4.74 -3.12
C LYS A 65 1.82 5.11 -4.38
N THR A 66 2.29 4.11 -5.11
CA THR A 66 3.04 4.32 -6.35
C THR A 66 2.19 5.10 -7.36
N ARG A 67 0.92 4.75 -7.49
CA ARG A 67 -0.04 5.45 -8.36
C ARG A 67 -0.32 6.88 -7.88
N ALA A 68 -0.49 7.09 -6.58
CA ALA A 68 -0.70 8.41 -6.01
C ALA A 68 0.50 9.33 -6.26
N MET A 69 1.71 8.87 -5.94
CA MET A 69 2.96 9.60 -6.18
C MET A 69 3.20 9.88 -7.67
N TYR A 70 2.88 8.92 -8.54
CA TYR A 70 2.96 9.12 -9.98
C TYR A 70 1.97 10.17 -10.47
N THR A 71 0.73 10.14 -9.98
CA THR A 71 -0.31 11.11 -10.35
C THR A 71 0.08 12.53 -9.92
N LEU A 72 0.55 12.69 -8.67
CA LEU A 72 1.06 13.95 -8.12
C LEU A 72 2.18 14.55 -8.96
N ARG A 73 3.19 13.74 -9.30
CA ARG A 73 4.32 14.19 -10.14
C ARG A 73 3.86 14.73 -11.48
N GLN A 74 2.85 14.10 -12.06
CA GLN A 74 2.34 14.50 -13.36
C GLN A 74 1.38 15.70 -13.29
N GLN A 75 0.68 15.92 -12.16
CA GLN A 75 -0.11 17.14 -11.92
C GLN A 75 0.78 18.35 -11.71
N ALA A 76 1.84 18.21 -10.91
CA ALA A 76 2.84 19.26 -10.70
C ALA A 76 3.57 19.66 -11.99
N GLY A 77 3.82 18.70 -12.90
CA GLY A 77 4.37 18.98 -14.22
C GLY A 77 3.38 19.67 -15.19
N ALA A 78 2.07 19.55 -14.95
CA ALA A 78 1.03 20.13 -15.79
C ALA A 78 0.68 21.59 -15.41
N THR A 79 1.04 22.05 -14.21
CA THR A 79 0.78 23.43 -13.74
C THR A 79 1.87 24.43 -14.14
N GLY A 80 2.89 24.00 -14.89
CA GLY A 80 4.09 24.79 -15.24
C GLY A 80 4.15 25.39 -16.65
N THR A 81 3.04 25.52 -17.37
CA THR A 81 2.95 26.14 -18.72
C THR A 81 1.78 27.10 -18.82
#